data_AF-A0A352X7L2-F1
#
_entry.id   AF-A0A352X7L2-F1
#
_cell.length_a   1.000
_cell.length_b   1.000
_cell.length_c   1.000
_cell.angle_alpha   90.00
_cell.angle_beta   90.00
_cell.angle_gamma   90.00
#
_symmetry.space_group_name_H-M   'P 1'
#
loop_
_entity.id
_entity.type
_entity.pdbx_description
1 polymer ?
#
loop_
_entity_poly.entity_id
_entity_poly.type
_entity_poly.pdbx_seq_one_letter_code
_entity_poly.pdbx_strand_id
1 'polypeptide(L)'
;MNQEKEEREREVKQLVKELTNNDITWDGQDIGIVAILKSNRAKRLVEIGEPAIPELIAAMSDESKFAVAHVILTYISKVEFTTIPWNGLEVNLSFDGRTLFNPDQRFDLVKRWHQWYRSTPRPNTLP
;
A
#
# COMPACT_ATOMS: atom_id res chain seq x y z
N MET A 1 -23.70 -11.20 13.03
CA MET A 1 -23.53 -9.96 12.24
C MET A 1 -22.65 -8.92 12.93
N ASN A 2 -22.82 -8.57 14.22
CA ASN A 2 -21.90 -7.60 14.88
C ASN A 2 -20.53 -8.20 15.21
N GLN A 3 -20.51 -9.46 15.68
CA GLN A 3 -19.28 -10.13 16.11
C GLN A 3 -18.28 -10.39 14.97
N GLU A 4 -18.74 -10.88 13.81
CA GLU A 4 -17.86 -11.13 12.65
C GLU A 4 -17.22 -9.84 12.11
N LYS A 5 -17.95 -8.72 12.16
CA LYS A 5 -17.41 -7.41 11.78
C LYS A 5 -16.34 -6.95 12.75
N GLU A 6 -16.59 -7.07 14.06
CA GLU A 6 -15.61 -6.72 15.10
C GLU A 6 -14.36 -7.60 15.03
N GLU A 7 -14.52 -8.90 14.78
CA GLU A 7 -13.41 -9.83 14.59
C GLU A 7 -12.59 -9.45 13.35
N ARG A 8 -13.25 -9.09 12.24
CA ARG A 8 -12.57 -8.61 11.03
C ARG A 8 -11.78 -7.33 11.28
N GLU A 9 -12.37 -6.35 11.96
CA GLU A 9 -11.70 -5.10 12.31
C GLU A 9 -10.48 -5.34 13.21
N ARG A 10 -10.58 -6.27 14.17
CA ARG A 10 -9.44 -6.67 15.01
C ARG A 10 -8.35 -7.37 14.20
N GLU A 11 -8.72 -8.27 13.29
CA GLU A 11 -7.78 -8.94 12.37
C GLU A 11 -7.01 -7.90 11.55
N VAL A 12 -7.71 -6.97 10.89
CA VAL A 12 -7.10 -5.90 10.08
C VAL A 12 -6.12 -5.08 10.92
N LYS A 13 -6.55 -4.59 12.09
CA LYS A 13 -5.69 -3.79 12.97
C LYS A 13 -4.43 -4.52 13.38
N GLN A 14 -4.54 -5.82 13.72
CA GLN A 14 -3.38 -6.62 14.10
C GLN A 14 -2.43 -6.82 12.92
N LEU A 15 -2.96 -7.14 11.72
CA LEU A 15 -2.16 -7.32 10.51
C LEU A 15 -1.42 -6.02 10.13
N VAL A 16 -2.10 -4.87 10.17
CA VAL A 16 -1.51 -3.56 9.86
C VAL A 16 -0.48 -3.15 10.90
N LYS A 17 -0.71 -3.45 12.19
CA LYS A 17 0.24 -3.17 13.28
C LYS A 17 1.59 -3.84 13.06
N GLU A 18 1.59 -5.09 12.58
CA GLU A 18 2.79 -5.89 12.33
C GLU A 18 3.38 -5.70 10.92
N LEU A 19 2.77 -4.84 10.10
CA LEU A 19 3.20 -4.56 8.75
C LEU A 19 4.49 -3.72 8.75
N THR A 20 5.39 -3.98 7.80
CA THR A 20 6.63 -3.23 7.59
C THR A 20 6.95 -3.14 6.10
N ASN A 21 7.73 -2.15 5.68
CA ASN A 21 8.16 -2.03 4.28
C ASN A 21 8.97 -3.25 3.79
N ASN A 22 9.48 -4.10 4.70
CA ASN A 22 10.15 -5.36 4.35
C ASN A 22 9.18 -6.48 3.93
N ASP A 23 7.87 -6.28 4.08
CA ASP A 23 6.82 -7.19 3.62
C ASP A 23 6.60 -7.12 2.10
N ILE A 24 7.29 -6.21 1.41
CA ILE A 24 7.36 -6.13 -0.04
C ILE A 24 8.81 -6.27 -0.52
N THR A 25 8.98 -6.70 -1.76
CA THR A 25 10.22 -6.51 -2.53
C THR A 25 9.88 -5.81 -3.84
N TRP A 26 10.90 -5.20 -4.42
CA TRP A 26 10.79 -4.52 -5.70
C TRP A 26 11.60 -5.31 -6.72
N ASP A 27 11.00 -5.56 -7.87
CA ASP A 27 11.63 -6.23 -9.01
C ASP A 27 11.74 -5.22 -10.16
N GLY A 28 12.95 -5.06 -10.69
CA GLY A 28 13.23 -4.19 -11.82
C GLY A 28 13.11 -4.99 -13.11
N GLN A 29 12.19 -4.58 -13.98
CA GLN A 29 11.96 -5.18 -15.29
C GLN A 29 12.19 -4.15 -16.39
N ASP A 30 12.33 -4.60 -17.64
CA ASP A 30 12.58 -3.72 -18.80
C ASP A 30 11.52 -2.61 -18.97
N ILE A 31 10.30 -2.84 -18.46
CA ILE A 31 9.16 -1.92 -18.50
C ILE A 31 8.94 -1.13 -17.20
N GLY A 32 9.87 -1.25 -16.25
CA GLY A 32 9.89 -0.51 -15.00
C GLY A 32 9.84 -1.38 -13.75
N ILE A 33 9.36 -0.82 -12.65
CA ILE A 33 9.45 -1.45 -11.33
C ILE A 33 8.12 -2.09 -10.97
N VAL A 34 8.17 -3.30 -10.41
CA VAL A 34 7.00 -4.03 -9.91
C VAL A 34 7.19 -4.34 -8.41
N ALA A 35 6.17 -4.06 -7.60
CA ALA A 35 6.14 -4.49 -6.21
C ALA A 35 5.69 -5.96 -6.13
N ILE A 36 6.24 -6.71 -5.18
CA ILE A 36 5.85 -8.10 -4.91
C ILE A 36 5.59 -8.25 -3.41
N LEU A 37 4.41 -8.75 -3.05
CA LEU A 37 4.07 -9.05 -1.66
C LEU A 37 4.79 -10.31 -1.18
N LYS A 38 5.66 -10.17 -0.19
CA LYS A 38 6.45 -11.29 0.35
C LYS A 38 5.68 -12.02 1.45
N SER A 39 5.09 -11.29 2.37
CA SER A 39 4.55 -11.87 3.59
C SER A 39 3.07 -12.24 3.50
N ASN A 40 2.68 -13.24 4.29
CA ASN A 40 1.30 -13.68 4.38
C ASN A 40 0.38 -12.60 4.95
N ARG A 41 0.88 -11.72 5.84
CA ARG A 41 0.09 -10.60 6.38
C ARG A 41 -0.29 -9.59 5.29
N ALA A 42 0.65 -9.24 4.40
CA ALA A 42 0.38 -8.31 3.32
C ALA A 42 -0.59 -8.91 2.29
N LYS A 43 -0.39 -10.18 1.93
CA LYS A 43 -1.31 -10.93 1.07
C LYS A 43 -2.70 -11.03 1.69
N ARG A 44 -2.78 -11.31 2.99
CA ARG A 44 -4.04 -11.39 3.74
C ARG A 44 -4.79 -10.06 3.75
N LEU A 45 -4.11 -8.93 3.87
CA LEU A 45 -4.74 -7.61 3.77
C LEU A 45 -5.35 -7.35 2.38
N VAL A 46 -4.69 -7.81 1.31
CA VAL A 46 -5.27 -7.76 -0.05
C VAL A 46 -6.49 -8.67 -0.17
N GLU A 47 -6.46 -9.88 0.41
CA GLU A 47 -7.62 -10.79 0.43
C GLU A 47 -8.82 -10.21 1.19
N ILE A 48 -8.56 -9.51 2.30
CA ILE A 48 -9.62 -8.82 3.06
C ILE A 48 -10.24 -7.71 2.21
N GLY A 49 -9.43 -6.95 1.47
CA GLY A 49 -9.90 -5.95 0.51
C GLY A 49 -10.39 -4.66 1.14
N GLU A 50 -11.52 -4.12 0.65
CA GLU A 50 -12.09 -2.82 1.04
C GLU A 50 -12.11 -2.51 2.55
N PRO A 51 -12.46 -3.46 3.46
CA PRO A 51 -12.43 -3.22 4.90
C PRO A 51 -11.06 -2.83 5.47
N ALA A 52 -9.96 -3.17 4.79
CA ALA A 52 -8.60 -2.84 5.22
C ALA A 52 -8.18 -1.41 4.87
N ILE A 53 -8.84 -0.75 3.91
CA ILE A 53 -8.43 0.54 3.36
C ILE A 53 -8.25 1.63 4.43
N PRO A 54 -9.18 1.84 5.38
CA PRO A 54 -9.03 2.92 6.36
C PRO A 54 -7.78 2.77 7.23
N GLU A 55 -7.50 1.55 7.70
CA GLU A 55 -6.34 1.24 8.54
C GLU A 55 -5.02 1.33 7.73
N LEU A 56 -5.04 0.92 6.46
CA LEU A 56 -3.89 1.06 5.57
C LEU A 56 -3.55 2.54 5.29
N ILE A 57 -4.55 3.38 5.02
CA ILE A 57 -4.34 4.82 4.84
C ILE A 57 -3.76 5.43 6.12
N ALA A 58 -4.26 5.05 7.29
CA ALA A 58 -3.70 5.51 8.56
C ALA A 58 -2.23 5.08 8.74
N ALA A 59 -1.90 3.84 8.39
CA ALA A 59 -0.55 3.29 8.48
C ALA A 59 0.46 4.00 7.56
N MET A 60 0.02 4.67 6.50
CA MET A 60 0.91 5.43 5.62
C MET A 60 1.59 6.62 6.30
N SER A 61 1.10 7.07 7.46
CA SER A 61 1.79 8.10 8.25
C SER A 61 3.07 7.59 8.91
N ASP A 62 3.20 6.26 9.07
CA ASP A 62 4.37 5.60 9.66
C ASP A 62 5.41 5.29 8.56
N GLU A 63 6.60 5.86 8.71
CA GLU A 63 7.73 5.66 7.80
C GLU A 63 8.09 4.18 7.60
N SER A 64 7.95 3.36 8.63
CA SER A 64 8.25 1.92 8.55
C SER A 64 7.23 1.11 7.76
N LYS A 65 6.08 1.71 7.41
CA LYS A 65 4.93 1.00 6.80
C LYS A 65 4.41 1.64 5.51
N PHE A 66 4.76 2.88 5.21
CA PHE A 66 4.07 3.64 4.16
C PHE A 66 4.19 3.02 2.76
N ALA A 67 5.33 2.44 2.41
CA ALA A 67 5.55 1.87 1.08
C ALA A 67 4.69 0.61 0.89
N VAL A 68 4.69 -0.30 1.88
CA VAL A 68 3.84 -1.50 1.81
C VAL A 68 2.35 -1.16 1.88
N ALA A 69 1.95 -0.19 2.71
CA ALA A 69 0.56 0.26 2.77
C ALA A 69 0.11 0.85 1.43
N HIS A 70 0.94 1.69 0.80
CA HIS A 70 0.71 2.21 -0.55
C HIS A 70 0.54 1.08 -1.58
N VAL A 71 1.41 0.06 -1.53
CA VAL A 71 1.35 -1.09 -2.45
C VAL A 71 0.06 -1.89 -2.29
N ILE A 72 -0.31 -2.22 -1.05
CA ILE A 72 -1.54 -2.96 -0.75
C ILE A 72 -2.76 -2.15 -1.19
N LEU A 73 -2.79 -0.84 -0.93
CA LEU A 73 -3.88 0.04 -1.35
C LEU A 73 -4.07 0.02 -2.87
N THR A 74 -2.98 0.07 -3.66
CA THR A 74 -3.05 -0.09 -5.12
C THR A 74 -3.71 -1.39 -5.54
N TYR A 75 -3.35 -2.52 -4.92
CA TYR A 75 -3.92 -3.82 -5.29
C TYR A 75 -5.40 -3.92 -4.92
N ILE A 76 -5.81 -3.37 -3.78
CA ILE A 76 -7.20 -3.38 -3.33
C ILE A 76 -8.05 -2.46 -4.21
N SER A 77 -7.57 -1.24 -4.47
CA SER A 77 -8.33 -0.19 -5.17
C SER A 77 -8.47 -0.44 -6.67
N LYS A 78 -7.56 -1.23 -7.26
CA LYS A 78 -7.45 -1.43 -8.71
C LYS A 78 -7.32 -0.12 -9.49
N VAL A 79 -6.70 0.89 -8.87
CA VAL A 79 -6.28 2.08 -9.62
C VAL A 79 -5.34 1.66 -10.75
N GLU A 80 -5.39 2.38 -11.86
CA GLU A 80 -4.51 2.18 -13.00
C GLU A 80 -3.06 2.21 -12.55
N PHE A 81 -2.32 1.22 -13.03
CA PHE A 81 -0.99 0.91 -12.56
C PHE A 81 0.06 1.64 -13.41
N THR A 82 0.90 2.46 -12.76
CA THR A 82 2.11 3.03 -13.36
C THR A 82 3.34 2.42 -12.73
N THR A 83 4.35 2.07 -13.54
CA THR A 83 5.59 1.41 -13.08
C THR A 83 6.72 2.39 -12.75
N ILE A 84 6.72 3.60 -13.34
CA ILE A 84 7.73 4.65 -13.12
C ILE A 84 7.07 6.04 -13.22
N PRO A 85 6.93 6.79 -12.11
CA PRO A 85 7.03 6.31 -10.72
C PRO A 85 5.94 5.27 -10.41
N TRP A 86 6.16 4.42 -9.40
CA TRP A 86 5.24 3.35 -9.03
C TRP A 86 3.98 3.93 -8.38
N ASN A 87 2.91 4.15 -9.15
CA ASN A 87 1.73 4.93 -8.73
C ASN A 87 2.06 6.25 -8.00
N GLY A 88 3.15 6.90 -8.41
CA GLY A 88 3.68 8.12 -7.82
C GLY A 88 4.62 7.93 -6.62
N LEU A 89 4.99 6.71 -6.26
CA LEU A 89 6.12 6.42 -5.39
C LEU A 89 7.39 6.28 -6.24
N GLU A 90 8.37 7.15 -6.01
CA GLU A 90 9.71 7.00 -6.56
C GLU A 90 10.47 5.93 -5.76
N VAL A 91 10.85 4.88 -6.48
CA VAL A 91 11.58 3.73 -5.95
C VAL A 91 12.92 3.65 -6.67
N ASN A 92 14.01 3.76 -5.91
CA ASN A 92 15.36 3.60 -6.44
C ASN A 92 15.85 2.18 -6.10
N LEU A 93 15.98 1.36 -7.13
CA LEU A 93 16.62 0.04 -7.03
C LEU A 93 18.13 0.20 -7.23
N SER A 94 18.88 -0.14 -6.20
CA SER A 94 20.33 -0.20 -6.26
C SER A 94 20.79 -1.53 -6.89
N PHE A 95 21.96 -1.52 -7.53
CA PHE A 95 22.55 -2.72 -8.15
C PHE A 95 22.83 -3.87 -7.15
N ASP A 96 22.89 -3.57 -5.85
CA ASP A 96 23.03 -4.56 -4.77
C ASP A 96 21.68 -5.14 -4.30
N GLY A 97 20.58 -4.83 -4.99
CA GLY A 97 19.23 -5.27 -4.67
C GLY A 97 18.58 -4.48 -3.54
N ARG A 98 19.23 -3.44 -3.00
CA ARG A 98 18.60 -2.58 -2.00
C ARG A 98 17.61 -1.63 -2.65
N THR A 99 16.48 -1.45 -1.99
CA THR A 99 15.50 -0.45 -2.37
C THR A 99 15.63 0.77 -1.49
N LEU A 100 15.72 1.94 -2.12
CA LEU A 100 15.75 3.24 -1.46
C LEU A 100 14.56 4.06 -1.95
N PHE A 101 13.82 4.67 -1.03
CA PHE A 101 12.79 5.65 -1.34
C PHE A 101 12.81 6.72 -0.26
N ASN A 102 12.56 7.97 -0.64
CA ASN A 102 12.49 9.06 0.31
C ASN A 102 11.23 8.89 1.19
N PRO A 103 11.34 8.79 2.52
CA PRO A 103 10.20 8.62 3.41
C PRO A 103 9.23 9.81 3.38
N ASP A 104 9.66 10.99 2.96
CA ASP A 104 8.79 12.18 2.91
C ASP A 104 7.78 12.14 1.76
N GLN A 105 7.95 11.27 0.76
CA GLN A 105 6.92 10.99 -0.24
C GLN A 105 5.60 10.52 0.39
N ARG A 106 5.65 9.97 1.63
CA ARG A 106 4.46 9.54 2.36
C ARG A 106 3.43 10.65 2.52
N PHE A 107 3.86 11.90 2.70
CA PHE A 107 2.93 13.01 2.93
C PHE A 107 2.03 13.27 1.72
N ASP A 108 2.63 13.32 0.53
CA ASP A 108 1.88 13.51 -0.71
C ASP A 108 1.03 12.26 -1.01
N LEU A 109 1.58 11.06 -0.86
CA LEU A 109 0.84 9.82 -1.09
C LEU A 109 -0.37 9.67 -0.16
N VAL A 110 -0.23 10.01 1.12
CA VAL A 110 -1.34 10.02 2.10
C VAL A 110 -2.45 10.98 1.65
N LYS A 111 -2.08 12.18 1.20
CA LYS A 111 -3.04 13.18 0.70
C LYS A 111 -3.83 12.63 -0.51
N ARG A 112 -3.13 12.03 -1.47
CA ARG A 112 -3.73 11.45 -2.68
C ARG A 112 -4.68 10.29 -2.34
N TRP A 113 -4.28 9.40 -1.44
CA TRP A 113 -5.15 8.31 -0.98
C TRP A 113 -6.36 8.77 -0.17
N HIS A 114 -6.22 9.79 0.67
CA HIS A 114 -7.36 10.41 1.35
C HIS A 114 -8.34 11.03 0.36
N GLN A 115 -7.84 11.72 -0.67
CA GLN A 115 -8.68 12.29 -1.73
C GLN A 115 -9.40 11.20 -2.52
N TRP A 116 -8.68 10.16 -2.95
CA TRP A 116 -9.25 8.99 -3.61
C TRP A 116 -10.36 8.34 -2.77
N TYR A 117 -10.10 8.09 -1.48
CA TYR A 117 -11.04 7.40 -0.57
C TYR A 117 -12.33 8.19 -0.33
N ARG A 118 -12.25 9.52 -0.30
CA ARG A 118 -13.40 10.43 -0.09
C ARG A 118 -14.18 10.72 -1.37
N SER A 119 -13.68 10.35 -2.55
CA SER A 119 -14.30 10.66 -3.83
C SER A 119 -15.50 9.75 -4.12
N THR A 120 -16.56 10.30 -4.71
CA THR A 120 -17.75 9.55 -5.14
C THR A 120 -18.13 9.97 -6.57
N PRO A 121 -17.94 9.09 -7.59
CA PRO A 121 -17.30 7.77 -7.51
C PRO A 121 -15.80 7.89 -7.21
N ARG A 122 -15.18 6.81 -6.72
CA ARG A 122 -13.72 6.75 -6.58
C ARG A 122 -13.07 6.72 -7.97
N PRO A 123 -12.05 7.55 -8.24
CA PRO A 123 -11.41 7.58 -9.55
C PRO A 123 -10.63 6.27 -9.80
N ASN A 124 -10.50 5.93 -11.08
CA ASN A 124 -9.66 4.82 -11.55
C ASN A 124 -8.17 5.16 -11.50
N THR A 125 -7.79 6.40 -11.27
CA THR A 125 -6.40 6.83 -11.07
C THR A 125 -6.22 7.40 -9.67
N LEU A 126 -4.98 7.39 -9.17
CA LEU A 126 -4.63 8.06 -7.93
C LEU A 126 -4.46 9.57 -8.24
N PRO A 127 -5.31 10.47 -7.68
CA PRO A 127 -5.37 11.88 -8.06
C PRO A 127 -4.14 12.68 -7.60
#